data_AF-A0A9P1NZW1-F1
#
_entry.id   AF-A0A9P1NZW1-F1
#
_cell.length_a   1.000
_cell.length_b   1.000
_cell.length_c   1.000
_cell.angle_alpha   90.00
_cell.angle_beta   90.00
_cell.angle_gamma   90.00
#
_symmetry.space_group_name_H-M   'P 1'
#
loop_
_entity.id
_entity.type
_entity.pdbx_description
1 polymer ?
#
loop_
_entity_poly.entity_id
_entity_poly.type
_entity_poly.pdbx_seq_one_letter_code
_entity_poly.pdbx_strand_id
1 'polypeptide(L)'
;MRKPVSNHRIKRQKPLRSQPSRPILKKFTRSSPAKWLGIGMGLTGVAMISATAGALLAVSLSSTPLMQEKLTPEQEAVFSKGEMARVNMRLPELTRPVNILVLGIKVLTSDLDEPPEEDLGYHAVVDSFKGLSDTMLLLRFDPNTNKLKVLSIPRDTRTFVKGRGMTKINDANYYGGPALSAKSVSELMGGVGIDRYVRVNVLGVEKLIDALGGVTVYVPKDMRYQDDSQHLYINLKEGEQHLDGDRALQFLRFRYDNLGDIGRVQRQQMLIRSFINQVLDVSTISRIPRLVSIIQSHIDTNLTLEELVALVNFAAQVSPDDVQMLMVPGQFSDPKEYRASYWLADYSRLDAMVTKHFDFGHNRWSFDNVDPRDLRIAIQDSTDDSYAVDDFMSSLNSKGYWNLRLTRPWNQPLDVTRIIAQDGDVRGARTIQEALGFGEVVVESTGHLQSDITIQVGLDWLEKYEAKFQEETEPQLQIEDDFGSSRRRLSGP
;
A
#
# COMPACT_ATOMS: atom_id res chain seq x y z
N MET A 1 -69.28 -24.29 -10.30
CA MET A 1 -70.21 -25.44 -10.36
C MET A 1 -69.59 -26.56 -11.20
N ARG A 2 -69.88 -27.81 -10.84
CA ARG A 2 -69.23 -29.08 -11.23
C ARG A 2 -69.42 -29.46 -12.72
N LYS A 3 -68.47 -30.26 -13.25
CA LYS A 3 -68.50 -31.06 -14.50
C LYS A 3 -69.78 -31.93 -14.63
N PRO A 4 -70.15 -32.45 -15.82
CA PRO A 4 -69.67 -33.78 -16.34
C PRO A 4 -69.40 -33.78 -17.87
N VAL A 5 -68.56 -34.60 -18.52
CA VAL A 5 -68.35 -36.07 -18.64
C VAL A 5 -69.25 -36.79 -19.68
N SER A 6 -68.61 -37.07 -20.84
CA SER A 6 -68.48 -38.32 -21.62
C SER A 6 -69.58 -38.95 -22.51
N ASN A 7 -69.04 -39.68 -23.53
CA ASN A 7 -69.54 -40.87 -24.25
C ASN A 7 -70.50 -40.63 -25.44
N HIS A 8 -70.47 -41.34 -26.59
CA HIS A 8 -69.83 -42.61 -26.98
C HIS A 8 -69.89 -42.86 -28.51
N ARG A 9 -68.82 -43.48 -29.05
CA ARG A 9 -68.74 -44.61 -30.02
C ARG A 9 -69.48 -44.67 -31.40
N ILE A 10 -68.63 -44.87 -32.44
CA ILE A 10 -68.56 -45.98 -33.45
C ILE A 10 -69.63 -46.10 -34.56
N LYS A 11 -69.19 -46.03 -35.83
CA LYS A 11 -69.22 -47.18 -36.77
C LYS A 11 -68.32 -47.00 -38.02
N ARG A 12 -67.72 -48.12 -38.42
CA ARG A 12 -66.77 -48.34 -39.52
C ARG A 12 -67.47 -48.36 -40.88
N GLN A 13 -66.77 -47.93 -41.94
CA GLN A 13 -66.45 -48.76 -43.13
C GLN A 13 -65.47 -48.02 -44.06
N LYS A 14 -64.43 -48.73 -44.51
CA LYS A 14 -63.51 -48.41 -45.63
C LYS A 14 -64.05 -49.17 -46.86
N PRO A 15 -63.78 -48.80 -48.14
CA PRO A 15 -62.39 -48.76 -48.62
C PRO A 15 -62.05 -47.91 -49.89
N LEU A 16 -60.76 -48.00 -50.28
CA LEU A 16 -60.17 -47.93 -51.63
C LEU A 16 -59.92 -46.57 -52.33
N ARG A 17 -58.72 -46.02 -52.02
CA ARG A 17 -57.61 -45.57 -52.91
C ARG A 17 -57.90 -45.12 -54.36
N SER A 18 -57.53 -43.86 -54.64
CA SER A 18 -56.89 -43.41 -55.89
C SER A 18 -55.88 -42.29 -55.61
N GLN A 19 -54.76 -42.30 -56.35
CA GLN A 19 -53.47 -41.64 -56.10
C GLN A 19 -53.43 -40.10 -56.39
N PRO A 20 -52.35 -39.40 -55.96
CA PRO A 20 -52.38 -37.96 -55.67
C PRO A 20 -51.93 -37.05 -56.82
N SER A 21 -52.53 -35.86 -56.86
CA SER A 21 -52.10 -34.70 -57.65
C SER A 21 -50.87 -34.01 -57.02
N ARG A 22 -49.84 -33.77 -57.84
CA ARG A 22 -48.57 -33.10 -57.48
C ARG A 22 -48.77 -31.64 -57.05
N PRO A 23 -48.07 -31.16 -56.00
CA PRO A 23 -47.80 -29.75 -55.81
C PRO A 23 -46.33 -29.39 -56.09
N ILE A 24 -46.15 -28.13 -56.45
CA ILE A 24 -44.96 -27.47 -56.99
C ILE A 24 -43.82 -27.40 -55.95
N LEU A 25 -42.62 -27.86 -56.34
CA LEU A 25 -41.38 -27.78 -55.55
C LEU A 25 -40.74 -26.39 -55.64
N LYS A 26 -40.65 -25.69 -54.51
CA LYS A 26 -39.69 -24.58 -54.33
C LYS A 26 -38.26 -25.16 -54.28
N LYS A 27 -37.38 -24.69 -55.16
CA LYS A 27 -35.96 -25.03 -55.17
C LYS A 27 -35.28 -24.44 -53.92
N PHE A 28 -34.93 -25.30 -52.96
CA PHE A 28 -33.91 -24.99 -51.96
C PHE A 28 -32.54 -25.07 -52.64
N THR A 29 -31.81 -23.95 -52.64
CA THR A 29 -30.40 -23.91 -53.06
C THR A 29 -29.57 -24.71 -52.06
N ARG A 30 -28.98 -25.82 -52.50
CA ARG A 30 -27.95 -26.56 -51.75
C ARG A 30 -26.73 -25.64 -51.57
N SER A 31 -26.40 -25.28 -50.33
CA SER A 31 -25.12 -24.69 -50.01
C SER A 31 -24.03 -25.75 -50.16
N SER A 32 -22.95 -25.42 -50.88
CA SER A 32 -21.84 -26.34 -51.15
C SER A 32 -21.04 -26.66 -49.87
N PRO A 33 -20.63 -27.91 -49.62
CA PRO A 33 -19.79 -28.30 -48.47
C PRO A 33 -18.48 -27.49 -48.35
N ALA A 34 -17.97 -26.98 -49.48
CA ALA A 34 -16.74 -26.19 -49.56
C ALA A 34 -16.82 -24.85 -48.80
N LYS A 35 -18.02 -24.26 -48.61
CA LYS A 35 -18.16 -22.99 -47.86
C LYS A 35 -18.03 -23.19 -46.35
N TRP A 36 -18.49 -24.31 -45.81
CA TRP A 36 -18.33 -24.64 -44.38
C TRP A 36 -16.90 -25.06 -44.04
N LEU A 37 -16.21 -25.71 -44.98
CA LEU A 37 -14.80 -26.05 -44.83
C LEU A 37 -13.89 -24.80 -44.84
N GLY A 38 -14.22 -23.80 -45.67
CA GLY A 38 -13.53 -22.51 -45.67
C GLY A 38 -13.75 -21.67 -44.40
N ILE A 39 -14.97 -21.68 -43.83
CA ILE A 39 -15.26 -20.99 -42.55
C ILE A 39 -14.60 -21.72 -41.38
N GLY A 40 -14.61 -23.07 -41.39
CA GLY A 40 -13.92 -23.89 -40.38
C GLY A 40 -12.41 -23.69 -40.41
N MET A 41 -11.78 -23.71 -41.59
CA MET A 41 -10.34 -23.42 -41.75
C MET A 41 -9.99 -21.98 -41.41
N GLY A 42 -10.87 -21.01 -41.73
CA GLY A 42 -10.72 -19.61 -41.34
C GLY A 42 -10.77 -19.39 -39.83
N LEU A 43 -11.70 -20.04 -39.13
CA LEU A 43 -11.79 -19.96 -37.66
C LEU A 43 -10.64 -20.69 -36.96
N THR A 44 -10.19 -21.84 -37.46
CA THR A 44 -9.00 -22.50 -36.90
C THR A 44 -7.70 -21.77 -37.23
N GLY A 45 -7.64 -21.10 -38.39
CA GLY A 45 -6.51 -20.25 -38.78
C GLY A 45 -6.43 -18.99 -37.93
N VAL A 46 -7.55 -18.31 -37.69
CA VAL A 46 -7.64 -17.17 -36.78
C VAL A 46 -7.36 -17.61 -35.33
N ALA A 47 -7.89 -18.74 -34.88
CA ALA A 47 -7.61 -19.26 -33.54
C ALA A 47 -6.13 -19.65 -33.37
N MET A 48 -5.49 -20.27 -34.37
CA MET A 48 -4.06 -20.54 -34.33
C MET A 48 -3.25 -19.25 -34.41
N ILE A 49 -3.57 -18.31 -35.29
CA ILE A 49 -2.85 -17.02 -35.36
C ILE A 49 -3.03 -16.23 -34.07
N SER A 50 -4.21 -16.23 -33.45
CA SER A 50 -4.45 -15.58 -32.14
C SER A 50 -3.81 -16.33 -30.98
N ALA A 51 -3.77 -17.67 -30.99
CA ALA A 51 -3.07 -18.45 -29.96
C ALA A 51 -1.55 -18.34 -30.11
N THR A 52 -1.03 -18.27 -31.34
CA THR A 52 0.39 -18.10 -31.61
C THR A 52 0.81 -16.65 -31.39
N ALA A 53 0.01 -15.65 -31.79
CA ALA A 53 0.25 -14.24 -31.48
C ALA A 53 0.06 -13.95 -29.99
N GLY A 54 -0.91 -14.58 -29.33
CA GLY A 54 -1.13 -14.50 -27.89
C GLY A 54 -0.02 -15.19 -27.09
N ALA A 55 0.47 -16.34 -27.55
CA ALA A 55 1.65 -16.99 -26.98
C ALA A 55 2.94 -16.23 -27.30
N LEU A 56 3.08 -15.64 -28.49
CA LEU A 56 4.23 -14.78 -28.85
C LEU A 56 4.18 -13.45 -28.10
N LEU A 57 3.02 -12.87 -27.84
CA LEU A 57 2.84 -11.70 -26.95
C LEU A 57 3.07 -12.07 -25.48
N ALA A 58 2.62 -13.24 -25.01
CA ALA A 58 2.91 -13.70 -23.66
C ALA A 58 4.40 -14.02 -23.48
N VAL A 59 5.02 -14.63 -24.49
CA VAL A 59 6.46 -14.89 -24.53
C VAL A 59 7.22 -13.58 -24.69
N SER A 60 6.78 -12.62 -25.51
CA SER A 60 7.44 -11.31 -25.65
C SER A 60 7.25 -10.46 -24.41
N LEU A 61 6.09 -10.44 -23.76
CA LEU A 61 5.91 -9.78 -22.45
C LEU A 61 6.76 -10.45 -21.35
N SER A 62 7.04 -11.75 -21.48
CA SER A 62 7.94 -12.48 -20.56
C SER A 62 9.44 -12.39 -20.92
N SER A 63 9.80 -11.84 -22.09
CA SER A 63 11.18 -11.87 -22.61
C SER A 63 11.67 -10.61 -23.32
N THR A 64 10.85 -9.59 -23.53
CA THR A 64 11.35 -8.25 -23.78
C THR A 64 11.87 -7.74 -22.45
N PRO A 65 13.18 -7.48 -22.31
CA PRO A 65 13.65 -6.81 -21.12
C PRO A 65 12.85 -5.52 -20.98
N LEU A 66 12.46 -5.22 -19.76
CA LEU A 66 12.02 -3.91 -19.31
C LEU A 66 13.08 -2.89 -19.79
N MET A 67 12.92 -2.38 -21.01
CA MET A 67 13.88 -1.50 -21.66
C MET A 67 13.56 -0.07 -21.25
N GLN A 68 14.61 0.67 -20.88
CA GLN A 68 14.53 2.09 -20.58
C GLN A 68 13.96 2.84 -21.80
N GLU A 69 12.92 3.65 -21.57
CA GLU A 69 12.38 4.51 -22.61
C GLU A 69 13.20 5.80 -22.69
N LYS A 70 13.68 6.16 -23.89
CA LYS A 70 14.39 7.42 -24.12
C LYS A 70 13.38 8.47 -24.56
N LEU A 71 13.37 9.63 -23.91
CA LEU A 71 12.51 10.75 -24.31
C LEU A 71 12.90 11.28 -25.70
N THR A 72 11.91 11.67 -26.51
CA THR A 72 12.16 12.44 -27.74
C THR A 72 12.47 13.91 -27.41
N PRO A 73 13.14 14.66 -28.31
CA PRO A 73 13.38 16.09 -28.11
C PRO A 73 12.10 16.92 -27.88
N GLU A 74 10.95 16.51 -28.44
CA GLU A 74 9.66 17.16 -28.14
C GLU A 74 9.16 16.85 -26.73
N GLN A 75 9.38 15.63 -26.23
CA GLN A 75 9.01 15.23 -24.87
C GLN A 75 9.89 15.93 -23.84
N GLU A 76 11.19 16.09 -24.09
CA GLU A 76 12.10 16.90 -23.26
C GLU A 76 11.68 18.38 -23.20
N ALA A 77 11.07 18.91 -24.27
CA ALA A 77 10.56 20.28 -24.31
C ALA A 77 9.36 20.51 -23.37
N VAL A 78 8.52 19.48 -23.14
CA VAL A 78 7.41 19.51 -22.17
C VAL A 78 7.92 19.65 -20.74
N PHE A 79 9.10 19.10 -20.46
CA PHE A 79 9.74 19.13 -19.14
C PHE A 79 10.54 20.42 -18.87
N SER A 80 11.15 21.00 -19.90
CA SER A 80 12.03 22.18 -19.77
C SER A 80 11.29 23.51 -19.74
N LYS A 81 10.05 23.58 -20.23
CA LYS A 81 9.20 24.78 -20.17
C LYS A 81 8.04 24.55 -19.22
N GLY A 82 7.82 25.50 -18.30
CA GLY A 82 6.73 25.48 -17.30
C GLY A 82 5.32 25.60 -17.88
N GLU A 83 5.07 25.07 -19.08
CA GLU A 83 3.80 25.10 -19.78
C GLU A 83 3.06 23.75 -19.66
N MET A 84 2.82 23.28 -18.43
CA MET A 84 1.65 22.40 -18.21
C MET A 84 0.34 23.13 -18.58
N ALA A 85 0.37 24.47 -18.65
CA ALA A 85 -0.76 25.33 -18.96
C ALA A 85 -1.20 25.34 -20.44
N ARG A 86 -0.51 24.64 -21.35
CA ARG A 86 -0.86 24.60 -22.79
C ARG A 86 -1.34 23.24 -23.31
N VAL A 87 -1.59 22.29 -22.42
CA VAL A 87 -2.32 21.08 -22.81
C VAL A 87 -3.80 21.43 -22.86
N ASN A 88 -4.25 21.96 -24.00
CA ASN A 88 -5.67 22.04 -24.38
C ASN A 88 -6.27 20.64 -24.68
N MET A 89 -5.75 19.59 -24.03
CA MET A 89 -6.12 18.20 -24.22
C MET A 89 -6.62 17.64 -22.88
N ARG A 90 -7.65 16.80 -22.93
CA ARG A 90 -8.00 15.96 -21.77
C ARG A 90 -6.73 15.26 -21.31
N LEU A 91 -6.36 15.44 -20.05
CA LEU A 91 -5.20 14.75 -19.49
C LEU A 91 -5.43 13.23 -19.63
N PRO A 92 -4.37 12.45 -19.92
CA PRO A 92 -4.44 11.01 -19.88
C PRO A 92 -5.02 10.52 -18.53
N GLU A 93 -5.87 9.49 -18.59
CA GLU A 93 -6.52 8.90 -17.42
C GLU A 93 -6.21 7.41 -17.33
N LEU A 94 -6.13 6.90 -16.11
CA LEU A 94 -6.01 5.47 -15.86
C LEU A 94 -7.35 4.78 -16.13
N THR A 95 -7.35 3.80 -17.03
CA THR A 95 -8.55 3.02 -17.39
C THR A 95 -8.63 1.66 -16.72
N ARG A 96 -7.56 1.26 -16.03
CA ARG A 96 -7.44 0.00 -15.30
C ARG A 96 -6.50 0.16 -14.11
N PRO A 97 -6.54 -0.75 -13.12
CA PRO A 97 -5.52 -0.80 -12.09
C PRO A 97 -4.12 -1.03 -12.67
N VAL A 98 -3.12 -0.35 -12.11
CA VAL A 98 -1.71 -0.44 -12.51
C VAL A 98 -0.83 -0.65 -11.28
N ASN A 99 0.06 -1.63 -11.36
CA ASN A 99 1.04 -1.98 -10.33
C ASN A 99 2.45 -1.53 -10.76
N ILE A 100 3.08 -0.65 -9.99
CA ILE A 100 4.39 -0.06 -10.27
C ILE A 100 5.38 -0.44 -9.18
N LEU A 101 6.45 -1.14 -9.54
CA LEU A 101 7.53 -1.47 -8.62
C LEU A 101 8.54 -0.32 -8.54
N VAL A 102 8.64 0.32 -7.39
CA VAL A 102 9.65 1.35 -7.10
C VAL A 102 10.81 0.74 -6.31
N LEU A 103 12.03 0.96 -6.78
CA LEU A 103 13.27 0.45 -6.19
C LEU A 103 14.22 1.61 -5.87
N GLY A 104 14.55 1.77 -4.59
CA GLY A 104 15.63 2.64 -4.15
C GLY A 104 16.95 1.86 -4.17
N ILE A 105 17.86 2.22 -5.08
CA ILE A 105 19.13 1.51 -5.28
C ILE A 105 20.25 2.23 -4.54
N LYS A 106 21.02 1.44 -3.79
CA LYS A 106 22.24 1.90 -3.17
C LYS A 106 23.42 1.15 -3.77
N VAL A 107 24.40 1.90 -4.23
CA VAL A 107 25.68 1.38 -4.68
C VAL A 107 26.77 2.16 -3.98
N LEU A 108 27.78 1.44 -3.52
CA LEU A 108 28.93 2.00 -2.83
C LEU A 108 30.20 1.75 -3.65
N THR A 109 31.26 2.52 -3.42
CA THR A 109 32.56 2.27 -4.06
C THR A 109 33.11 0.89 -3.74
N SER A 110 32.77 0.34 -2.56
CA SER A 110 33.08 -1.04 -2.16
C SER A 110 32.28 -2.12 -2.90
N ASP A 111 31.17 -1.74 -3.54
CA ASP A 111 30.30 -2.67 -4.29
C ASP A 111 30.71 -2.76 -5.77
N LEU A 112 31.60 -1.88 -6.23
CA LEU A 112 32.05 -1.84 -7.61
C LEU A 112 33.21 -2.81 -7.85
N ASP A 113 33.15 -3.53 -8.98
CA ASP A 113 34.23 -4.40 -9.44
C ASP A 113 35.49 -3.58 -9.84
N GLU A 114 35.26 -2.37 -10.35
CA GLU A 114 36.29 -1.39 -10.73
C GLU A 114 36.07 -0.10 -9.94
N PRO A 115 37.12 0.48 -9.31
CA PRO A 115 36.98 1.73 -8.59
C PRO A 115 36.61 2.87 -9.56
N PRO A 116 35.85 3.88 -9.10
CA PRO A 116 35.51 5.04 -9.92
C PRO A 116 36.76 5.83 -10.32
N GLU A 117 36.68 6.56 -11.43
CA GLU A 117 37.80 7.39 -11.93
C GLU A 117 38.21 8.49 -10.93
N GLU A 118 37.26 9.01 -10.16
CA GLU A 118 37.51 9.95 -9.06
C GLU A 118 37.64 9.20 -7.73
N ASP A 119 38.62 9.59 -6.90
CA ASP A 119 38.74 9.07 -5.54
C ASP A 119 37.66 9.68 -4.63
N LEU A 120 36.54 8.97 -4.54
CA LEU A 120 35.41 9.32 -3.67
C LEU A 120 35.61 8.81 -2.23
N GLY A 121 36.70 8.10 -1.95
CA GLY A 121 36.94 7.43 -0.67
C GLY A 121 36.33 6.03 -0.55
N TYR A 122 36.73 5.32 0.51
CA TYR A 122 36.26 3.98 0.80
C TYR A 122 34.77 3.99 1.19
N HIS A 123 33.98 3.16 0.52
CA HIS A 123 32.57 2.93 0.84
C HIS A 123 31.68 4.19 0.69
N ALA A 124 32.04 5.08 -0.25
CA ALA A 124 31.25 6.23 -0.66
C ALA A 124 30.09 5.83 -1.59
N VAL A 125 29.03 6.64 -1.66
CA VAL A 125 27.88 6.41 -2.54
C VAL A 125 28.24 6.74 -3.99
N VAL A 126 27.77 5.91 -4.95
CA VAL A 126 28.03 6.11 -6.38
C VAL A 126 26.74 6.14 -7.21
N ASP A 127 26.77 6.91 -8.32
CA ASP A 127 25.69 7.05 -9.27
C ASP A 127 25.56 5.79 -10.16
N SER A 128 24.91 4.76 -9.63
CA SER A 128 24.75 3.48 -10.33
C SER A 128 23.47 2.76 -9.92
N PHE A 129 22.97 1.90 -10.82
CA PHE A 129 21.84 1.01 -10.57
C PHE A 129 22.26 -0.47 -10.36
N LYS A 130 23.56 -0.77 -10.43
CA LYS A 130 24.11 -2.13 -10.27
C LYS A 130 24.41 -2.44 -8.80
N GLY A 131 23.38 -2.35 -7.95
CA GLY A 131 23.49 -2.61 -6.51
C GLY A 131 22.28 -3.32 -5.94
N LEU A 132 22.25 -3.42 -4.62
CA LEU A 132 21.08 -3.93 -3.90
C LEU A 132 19.98 -2.87 -3.85
N SER A 133 18.72 -3.30 -3.88
CA SER A 133 17.59 -2.42 -3.62
C SER A 133 17.36 -2.29 -2.11
N ASP A 134 17.73 -1.15 -1.54
CA ASP A 134 17.59 -0.87 -0.11
C ASP A 134 16.17 -0.44 0.28
N THR A 135 15.39 0.01 -0.70
CA THR A 135 13.95 0.29 -0.58
C THR A 135 13.21 -0.40 -1.72
N MET A 136 12.10 -1.05 -1.41
CA MET A 136 11.23 -1.69 -2.41
C MET A 136 9.78 -1.38 -2.08
N LEU A 137 9.08 -0.69 -2.97
CA LEU A 137 7.66 -0.37 -2.84
C LEU A 137 6.90 -0.91 -4.05
N LEU A 138 5.73 -1.49 -3.83
CA LEU A 138 4.78 -1.77 -4.88
C LEU A 138 3.61 -0.78 -4.76
N LEU A 139 3.52 0.14 -5.71
CA LEU A 139 2.42 1.08 -5.81
C LEU A 139 1.30 0.47 -6.65
N ARG A 140 0.06 0.52 -6.18
CA ARG A 140 -1.14 0.18 -6.95
C ARG A 140 -2.02 1.41 -7.08
N PHE A 141 -2.20 1.85 -8.30
CA PHE A 141 -3.13 2.90 -8.69
C PHE A 141 -4.41 2.22 -9.16
N ASP A 142 -5.52 2.43 -8.46
CA ASP A 142 -6.79 1.76 -8.74
C ASP A 142 -7.91 2.76 -9.08
N PRO A 143 -8.17 3.02 -10.37
CA PRO A 143 -9.23 3.93 -10.80
C PRO A 143 -10.64 3.42 -10.54
N ASN A 144 -10.82 2.12 -10.26
CA ASN A 144 -12.16 1.58 -9.96
C ASN A 144 -12.61 1.95 -8.55
N THR A 145 -11.67 2.01 -7.61
CA THR A 145 -11.94 2.33 -6.20
C THR A 145 -11.46 3.73 -5.78
N ASN A 146 -10.80 4.46 -6.69
CA ASN A 146 -10.13 5.73 -6.45
C ASN A 146 -9.09 5.68 -5.32
N LYS A 147 -8.34 4.57 -5.23
CA LYS A 147 -7.37 4.33 -4.17
C LYS A 147 -5.95 4.25 -4.69
N LEU A 148 -5.03 4.77 -3.88
CA LEU A 148 -3.59 4.56 -4.04
C LEU A 148 -3.10 3.66 -2.91
N LYS A 149 -2.57 2.49 -3.25
CA LYS A 149 -1.99 1.57 -2.25
C LYS A 149 -0.47 1.54 -2.42
N VAL A 150 0.25 1.60 -1.32
CA VAL A 150 1.71 1.55 -1.27
C VAL A 150 2.11 0.37 -0.39
N LEU A 151 2.61 -0.71 -0.98
CA LEU A 151 3.11 -1.86 -0.23
C LEU A 151 4.63 -1.78 -0.11
N SER A 152 5.13 -1.57 1.09
CA SER A 152 6.55 -1.69 1.42
C SER A 152 6.96 -3.15 1.54
N ILE A 153 8.03 -3.51 0.84
CA ILE A 153 8.63 -4.84 0.88
C ILE A 153 9.99 -4.73 1.57
N PRO A 154 10.17 -5.29 2.78
CA PRO A 154 11.46 -5.20 3.47
C PRO A 154 12.56 -5.82 2.61
N ARG A 155 13.67 -5.10 2.42
CA ARG A 155 14.79 -5.53 1.55
C ARG A 155 15.36 -6.91 1.92
N ASP A 156 15.29 -7.26 3.21
CA ASP A 156 15.81 -8.50 3.77
C ASP A 156 14.78 -9.64 3.71
N THR A 157 13.65 -9.46 2.99
CA THR A 157 12.61 -10.49 2.82
C THR A 157 13.19 -11.74 2.18
N ARG A 158 13.09 -12.87 2.88
CA ARG A 158 13.58 -14.15 2.39
C ARG A 158 12.60 -14.74 1.39
N THR A 159 13.00 -14.81 0.13
CA THR A 159 12.18 -15.34 -0.97
C THR A 159 13.04 -16.13 -1.96
N PHE A 160 12.39 -16.86 -2.86
CA PHE A 160 13.06 -17.47 -3.99
C PHE A 160 13.39 -16.41 -5.04
N VAL A 161 14.65 -16.35 -5.44
CA VAL A 161 15.12 -15.51 -6.55
C VAL A 161 15.68 -16.42 -7.63
N LYS A 162 15.10 -16.35 -8.84
CA LYS A 162 15.49 -17.22 -9.97
C LYS A 162 17.00 -17.09 -10.24
N GLY A 163 17.69 -18.23 -10.28
CA GLY A 163 19.14 -18.31 -10.48
C GLY A 163 19.99 -18.10 -9.22
N ARG A 164 19.38 -17.77 -8.08
CA ARG A 164 20.05 -17.58 -6.78
C ARG A 164 19.53 -18.54 -5.69
N GLY A 165 18.31 -19.05 -5.83
CA GLY A 165 17.67 -19.88 -4.80
C GLY A 165 17.01 -19.02 -3.73
N MET A 166 16.88 -19.55 -2.51
CA MET A 166 16.34 -18.80 -1.37
C MET A 166 17.36 -17.79 -0.85
N THR A 167 17.10 -16.50 -1.07
CA THR A 167 17.95 -15.39 -0.60
C THR A 167 17.11 -14.18 -0.22
N LYS A 168 17.76 -13.05 0.08
CA LYS A 168 17.09 -11.77 0.32
C LYS A 168 16.58 -11.18 -0.99
N ILE A 169 15.38 -10.63 -0.98
CA ILE A 169 14.74 -10.13 -2.20
C ILE A 169 15.53 -8.98 -2.86
N ASN A 170 16.28 -8.20 -2.09
CA ASN A 170 17.11 -7.11 -2.61
C ASN A 170 18.26 -7.54 -3.53
N ASP A 171 18.69 -8.80 -3.44
CA ASP A 171 19.68 -9.38 -4.35
C ASP A 171 19.17 -9.40 -5.81
N ALA A 172 17.86 -9.42 -6.01
CA ALA A 172 17.26 -9.51 -7.34
C ALA A 172 17.71 -8.38 -8.27
N ASN A 173 17.84 -7.15 -7.77
CA ASN A 173 18.31 -6.03 -8.60
C ASN A 173 19.79 -6.17 -8.95
N TYR A 174 20.63 -6.61 -8.01
CA TYR A 174 22.06 -6.79 -8.26
C TYR A 174 22.30 -7.86 -9.34
N TYR A 175 21.58 -8.98 -9.30
CA TYR A 175 21.80 -10.09 -10.24
C TYR A 175 21.05 -9.99 -11.57
N GLY A 176 19.90 -9.31 -11.60
CA GLY A 176 19.04 -9.29 -12.79
C GLY A 176 18.24 -8.01 -12.97
N GLY A 177 18.64 -6.93 -12.29
CA GLY A 177 18.08 -5.61 -12.45
C GLY A 177 16.57 -5.53 -12.16
N PRO A 178 15.84 -4.65 -12.87
CA PRO A 178 14.43 -4.42 -12.59
C PRO A 178 13.57 -5.63 -12.95
N ALA A 179 13.97 -6.41 -13.97
CA ALA A 179 13.21 -7.57 -14.44
C ALA A 179 13.20 -8.72 -13.43
N LEU A 180 14.37 -9.06 -12.87
CA LEU A 180 14.43 -10.09 -11.82
C LEU A 180 13.79 -9.61 -10.52
N SER A 181 13.89 -8.32 -10.20
CA SER A 181 13.20 -7.72 -9.06
C SER A 181 11.68 -7.81 -9.18
N ALA A 182 11.12 -7.38 -10.31
CA ALA A 182 9.69 -7.49 -10.61
C ALA A 182 9.20 -8.93 -10.55
N LYS A 183 9.98 -9.87 -11.12
CA LYS A 183 9.67 -11.28 -11.05
C LYS A 183 9.66 -11.82 -9.62
N SER A 184 10.65 -11.46 -8.81
CA SER A 184 10.78 -11.97 -7.44
C SER A 184 9.69 -11.41 -6.53
N VAL A 185 9.29 -10.14 -6.74
CA VAL A 185 8.14 -9.52 -6.06
C VAL A 185 6.84 -10.19 -6.49
N SER A 186 6.64 -10.41 -7.79
CA SER A 186 5.45 -11.10 -8.32
C SER A 186 5.31 -12.50 -7.72
N GLU A 187 6.40 -13.29 -7.71
CA GLU A 187 6.42 -14.63 -7.12
C GLU A 187 6.17 -14.62 -5.60
N LEU A 188 6.77 -13.67 -4.86
CA LEU A 188 6.50 -13.47 -3.44
C LEU A 188 5.00 -13.20 -3.17
N MET A 189 4.35 -12.44 -4.05
CA MET A 189 2.94 -12.06 -3.93
C MET A 189 1.99 -13.05 -4.63
N GLY A 190 2.42 -14.28 -4.88
CA GLY A 190 1.58 -15.34 -5.46
C GLY A 190 1.28 -15.19 -6.96
N GLY A 191 1.88 -14.21 -7.65
CA GLY A 191 1.72 -13.97 -9.08
C GLY A 191 1.08 -12.64 -9.44
N VAL A 192 0.97 -11.69 -8.49
CA VAL A 192 0.51 -10.32 -8.79
C VAL A 192 1.36 -9.73 -9.92
N GLY A 193 0.69 -9.25 -10.97
CA GLY A 193 1.35 -8.65 -12.13
C GLY A 193 2.05 -7.34 -11.77
N ILE A 194 3.25 -7.13 -12.31
CA ILE A 194 3.99 -5.88 -12.21
C ILE A 194 4.00 -5.22 -13.59
N ASP A 195 3.31 -4.09 -13.74
CA ASP A 195 3.14 -3.43 -15.04
C ASP A 195 4.37 -2.61 -15.43
N ARG A 196 4.90 -1.85 -14.46
CA ARG A 196 5.97 -0.87 -14.67
C ARG A 196 6.92 -0.88 -13.49
N TYR A 197 8.08 -0.27 -13.68
CA TYR A 197 9.05 -0.08 -12.60
C TYR A 197 9.67 1.32 -12.63
N VAL A 198 10.15 1.75 -11.47
CA VAL A 198 10.98 2.94 -11.31
C VAL A 198 12.16 2.56 -10.42
N ARG A 199 13.39 2.66 -10.92
CA ARG A 199 14.60 2.58 -10.10
C ARG A 199 15.11 3.98 -9.89
N VAL A 200 15.37 4.34 -8.65
CA VAL A 200 15.98 5.61 -8.29
C VAL A 200 17.22 5.28 -7.47
N ASN A 201 18.38 5.81 -7.84
CA ASN A 201 19.55 5.66 -6.99
C ASN A 201 19.48 6.64 -5.81
N VAL A 202 20.23 6.37 -4.75
CA VAL A 202 20.16 7.13 -3.50
C VAL A 202 20.49 8.63 -3.67
N LEU A 203 21.35 9.01 -4.63
CA LEU A 203 21.62 10.41 -4.96
C LEU A 203 20.39 11.08 -5.60
N GLY A 204 19.66 10.34 -6.42
CA GLY A 204 18.37 10.77 -6.96
C GLY A 204 17.32 11.00 -5.87
N VAL A 205 17.30 10.16 -4.81
CA VAL A 205 16.40 10.33 -3.67
C VAL A 205 16.73 11.59 -2.88
N GLU A 206 18.01 11.84 -2.59
CA GLU A 206 18.48 13.06 -1.93
C GLU A 206 18.05 14.32 -2.70
N LYS A 207 18.37 14.38 -4.01
CA LYS A 207 18.00 15.48 -4.89
C LYS A 207 16.48 15.64 -5.00
N LEU A 208 15.72 14.56 -4.97
CA LEU A 208 14.27 14.61 -5.02
C LEU A 208 13.71 15.26 -3.76
N ILE A 209 14.19 14.87 -2.58
CA ILE A 209 13.78 15.48 -1.31
C ILE A 209 14.13 16.98 -1.30
N ASP A 210 15.33 17.35 -1.74
CA ASP A 210 15.72 18.77 -1.83
C ASP A 210 14.84 19.55 -2.80
N ALA A 211 14.55 18.98 -3.97
CA ALA A 211 13.72 19.63 -5.00
C ALA A 211 12.24 19.74 -4.58
N LEU A 212 11.77 18.85 -3.70
CA LEU A 212 10.47 18.94 -3.02
C LEU A 212 10.44 20.02 -1.93
N GLY A 213 11.60 20.57 -1.57
CA GLY A 213 11.78 21.53 -0.50
C GLY A 213 11.86 20.88 0.87
N GLY A 214 12.33 19.62 0.96
CA GLY A 214 12.48 18.85 2.19
C GLY A 214 11.25 18.00 2.56
N VAL A 215 11.38 17.21 3.63
CA VAL A 215 10.31 16.38 4.20
C VAL A 215 10.25 16.54 5.71
N THR A 216 9.04 16.65 6.26
CA THR A 216 8.86 16.75 7.72
C THR A 216 8.70 15.37 8.33
N VAL A 217 9.58 15.03 9.29
CA VAL A 217 9.63 13.74 9.97
C VAL A 217 9.75 13.97 11.47
N TYR A 218 9.01 13.20 12.27
CA TYR A 218 9.22 13.14 13.70
C TYR A 218 10.41 12.22 14.02
N VAL A 219 11.48 12.78 14.58
CA VAL A 219 12.67 12.03 14.98
C VAL A 219 12.45 11.46 16.39
N PRO A 220 12.41 10.13 16.58
CA PRO A 220 11.93 9.51 17.81
C PRO A 220 12.88 9.63 19.01
N LYS A 221 14.13 10.05 18.79
CA LYS A 221 15.14 10.28 19.82
C LYS A 221 16.33 11.02 19.21
N ASP A 222 17.19 11.59 20.05
CA ASP A 222 18.49 12.09 19.61
C ASP A 222 19.28 10.97 18.89
N MET A 223 19.66 11.26 17.63
CA MET A 223 20.47 10.39 16.78
C MET A 223 21.82 11.05 16.58
N ARG A 224 22.84 10.49 17.24
CA ARG A 224 24.23 10.93 17.08
C ARG A 224 25.09 9.75 16.70
N TYR A 225 25.80 9.88 15.59
CA TYR A 225 26.76 8.89 15.15
C TYR A 225 27.81 9.55 14.26
N GLN A 226 29.06 9.14 14.41
CA GLN A 226 30.18 9.63 13.61
C GLN A 226 31.04 8.44 13.21
N ASP A 227 31.26 8.31 11.90
CA ASP A 227 32.22 7.39 11.31
C ASP A 227 33.00 8.12 10.21
N ASP A 228 34.21 8.55 10.57
CA ASP A 228 35.11 9.29 9.67
C ASP A 228 35.57 8.43 8.49
N SER A 229 35.61 7.09 8.64
CA SER A 229 36.05 6.20 7.56
C SER A 229 35.04 6.10 6.42
N GLN A 230 33.76 6.34 6.72
CA GLN A 230 32.65 6.30 5.77
C GLN A 230 32.08 7.69 5.45
N HIS A 231 32.73 8.75 5.96
CA HIS A 231 32.21 10.13 5.93
C HIS A 231 30.74 10.21 6.38
N LEU A 232 30.37 9.43 7.41
CA LEU A 232 29.00 9.36 7.91
C LEU A 232 28.89 10.11 9.23
N TYR A 233 28.26 11.28 9.16
CA TYR A 233 28.00 12.15 10.30
C TYR A 233 26.49 12.27 10.47
N ILE A 234 25.97 11.75 11.57
CA ILE A 234 24.55 11.81 11.91
C ILE A 234 24.40 12.67 13.15
N ASN A 235 23.60 13.74 13.05
CA ASN A 235 23.24 14.57 14.19
C ASN A 235 21.82 15.11 14.03
N LEU A 236 20.84 14.31 14.44
CA LEU A 236 19.42 14.67 14.42
C LEU A 236 18.91 14.73 15.87
N LYS A 237 18.16 15.78 16.19
CA LYS A 237 17.52 15.95 17.50
C LYS A 237 16.17 15.26 17.57
N GLU A 238 15.79 14.81 18.76
CA GLU A 238 14.42 14.35 18.98
C GLU A 238 13.41 15.45 18.65
N GLY A 239 12.23 15.05 18.15
CA GLY A 239 11.12 15.94 17.83
C GLY A 239 10.85 16.07 16.34
N GLU A 240 9.85 16.89 16.01
CA GLU A 240 9.51 17.21 14.63
C GLU A 240 10.64 18.00 13.97
N GLN A 241 11.13 17.49 12.85
CA GLN A 241 12.18 18.14 12.08
C GLN A 241 11.84 18.15 10.60
N HIS A 242 12.21 19.24 9.96
CA HIS A 242 12.19 19.36 8.52
C HIS A 242 13.56 18.95 7.97
N LEU A 243 13.59 17.83 7.25
CA LEU A 243 14.80 17.19 6.76
C LEU A 243 14.98 17.49 5.27
N ASP A 244 16.14 18.02 4.92
CA ASP A 244 16.66 18.02 3.55
C ASP A 244 17.11 16.60 3.15
N GLY A 245 17.56 16.43 1.91
CA GLY A 245 17.98 15.14 1.37
C GLY A 245 19.07 14.48 2.21
N ASP A 246 20.12 15.22 2.58
CA ASP A 246 21.22 14.71 3.40
C ASP A 246 20.73 14.24 4.77
N ARG A 247 19.97 15.07 5.49
CA ARG A 247 19.41 14.70 6.80
C ARG A 247 18.42 13.54 6.72
N ALA A 248 17.65 13.42 5.64
CA ALA A 248 16.77 12.28 5.41
C ALA A 248 17.59 10.99 5.22
N LEU A 249 18.72 11.05 4.51
CA LEU A 249 19.65 9.91 4.41
C LEU A 249 20.30 9.58 5.75
N GLN A 250 20.70 10.59 6.54
CA GLN A 250 21.20 10.38 7.90
C GLN A 250 20.17 9.63 8.77
N PHE A 251 18.89 10.03 8.69
CA PHE A 251 17.78 9.39 9.39
C PHE A 251 17.63 7.91 9.04
N LEU A 252 17.72 7.56 7.75
CA LEU A 252 17.66 6.16 7.28
C LEU A 252 18.90 5.35 7.66
N ARG A 253 20.09 5.98 7.70
CA ARG A 253 21.37 5.30 7.96
C ARG A 253 21.63 5.05 9.43
N PHE A 254 20.91 5.71 10.34
CA PHE A 254 21.06 5.50 11.77
C PHE A 254 20.73 4.04 12.16
N ARG A 255 21.61 3.41 12.95
CA ARG A 255 21.47 2.01 13.44
C ARG A 255 21.76 1.86 14.94
N TYR A 256 22.12 2.93 15.64
CA TYR A 256 22.53 2.90 17.04
C TYR A 256 21.31 3.01 17.97
N ASP A 257 20.46 1.99 17.92
CA ASP A 257 19.33 1.84 18.83
C ASP A 257 19.19 0.38 19.32
N ASN A 258 18.43 0.22 20.41
CA ASN A 258 18.18 -1.09 21.02
C ASN A 258 17.17 -1.95 20.22
N LEU A 259 16.69 -1.48 19.06
CA LEU A 259 15.71 -2.16 18.22
C LEU A 259 16.36 -2.82 16.99
N GLY A 260 17.61 -2.47 16.67
CA GLY A 260 18.35 -3.05 15.56
C GLY A 260 17.60 -2.91 14.23
N ASP A 261 17.34 -4.03 13.56
CA ASP A 261 16.64 -4.03 12.27
C ASP A 261 15.17 -3.59 12.36
N ILE A 262 14.51 -3.77 13.52
CA ILE A 262 13.13 -3.30 13.75
C ILE A 262 13.08 -1.77 13.69
N GLY A 263 14.00 -1.10 14.39
CA GLY A 263 14.07 0.36 14.40
C GLY A 263 14.35 0.93 13.01
N ARG A 264 15.17 0.23 12.22
CA ARG A 264 15.44 0.62 10.82
C ARG A 264 14.18 0.55 9.96
N VAL A 265 13.44 -0.55 10.04
CA VAL A 265 12.19 -0.71 9.27
C VAL A 265 11.18 0.37 9.66
N GLN A 266 11.02 0.65 10.94
CA GLN A 266 10.10 1.71 11.40
C GLN A 266 10.50 3.09 10.87
N ARG A 267 11.78 3.47 10.95
CA ARG A 267 12.25 4.75 10.35
C ARG A 267 12.04 4.81 8.85
N GLN A 268 12.27 3.70 8.14
CA GLN A 268 11.97 3.64 6.70
C GLN A 268 10.49 3.89 6.45
N GLN A 269 9.57 3.25 7.18
CA GLN A 269 8.13 3.49 7.04
C GLN A 269 7.77 4.95 7.34
N MET A 270 8.34 5.54 8.40
CA MET A 270 8.11 6.94 8.76
C MET A 270 8.54 7.89 7.64
N LEU A 271 9.74 7.70 7.09
CA LEU A 271 10.23 8.55 6.01
C LEU A 271 9.43 8.34 4.72
N ILE A 272 9.11 7.10 4.36
CA ILE A 272 8.29 6.77 3.18
C ILE A 272 6.92 7.44 3.29
N ARG A 273 6.28 7.39 4.47
CA ARG A 273 5.02 8.08 4.74
C ARG A 273 5.14 9.58 4.57
N SER A 274 6.10 10.22 5.25
CA SER A 274 6.33 11.66 5.12
C SER A 274 6.61 12.08 3.68
N PHE A 275 7.39 11.28 2.96
CA PHE A 275 7.70 11.52 1.56
C PHE A 275 6.47 11.41 0.66
N ILE A 276 5.64 10.37 0.83
CA ILE A 276 4.40 10.21 0.05
C ILE A 276 3.45 11.36 0.34
N ASN A 277 3.28 11.75 1.61
CA ASN A 277 2.44 12.89 1.98
C ASN A 277 2.94 14.19 1.35
N GLN A 278 4.26 14.42 1.33
CA GLN A 278 4.87 15.59 0.66
C GLN A 278 4.65 15.58 -0.85
N VAL A 279 4.73 14.40 -1.49
CA VAL A 279 4.50 14.23 -2.93
C VAL A 279 3.03 14.43 -3.30
N LEU A 280 2.12 13.97 -2.46
CA LEU A 280 0.67 14.09 -2.66
C LEU A 280 0.12 15.48 -2.34
N ASP A 281 0.92 16.37 -1.77
CA ASP A 281 0.54 17.77 -1.59
C ASP A 281 0.22 18.42 -2.96
N VAL A 282 -0.92 19.10 -3.03
CA VAL A 282 -1.45 19.68 -4.29
C VAL A 282 -0.44 20.62 -4.95
N SER A 283 0.33 21.38 -4.16
CA SER A 283 1.34 22.30 -4.69
C SER A 283 2.54 21.56 -5.29
N THR A 284 2.85 20.38 -4.76
CA THR A 284 3.92 19.51 -5.22
C THR A 284 3.56 18.76 -6.49
N ILE A 285 2.34 18.20 -6.57
CA ILE A 285 1.87 17.41 -7.71
C ILE A 285 2.02 18.17 -9.03
N SER A 286 1.67 19.46 -9.03
CA SER A 286 1.80 20.33 -10.21
C SER A 286 3.24 20.49 -10.72
N ARG A 287 4.24 20.23 -9.87
CA ARG A 287 5.68 20.35 -10.15
C ARG A 287 6.34 19.01 -10.51
N ILE A 288 5.66 17.87 -10.32
CA ILE A 288 6.25 16.52 -10.51
C ILE A 288 6.94 16.36 -11.87
N PRO A 289 6.36 16.76 -13.02
CA PRO A 289 7.06 16.61 -14.29
C PRO A 289 8.43 17.31 -14.29
N ARG A 290 8.50 18.55 -13.79
CA ARG A 290 9.75 19.29 -13.65
C ARG A 290 10.71 18.57 -12.69
N LEU A 291 10.21 18.07 -11.55
CA LEU A 291 11.04 17.34 -10.58
C LEU A 291 11.67 16.10 -11.23
N VAL A 292 10.89 15.30 -11.96
CA VAL A 292 11.37 14.11 -12.68
C VAL A 292 12.45 14.48 -13.70
N SER A 293 12.31 15.60 -14.41
CA SER A 293 13.33 16.06 -15.36
C SER A 293 14.67 16.43 -14.71
N ILE A 294 14.64 16.94 -13.47
CA ILE A 294 15.86 17.31 -12.73
C ILE A 294 16.66 16.07 -12.33
N ILE A 295 15.97 15.00 -11.97
CA ILE A 295 16.59 13.75 -11.49
C ILE A 295 16.60 12.64 -12.55
N GLN A 296 16.32 12.95 -13.82
CA GLN A 296 16.17 11.97 -14.88
C GLN A 296 17.43 11.09 -15.04
N SER A 297 18.63 11.66 -14.85
CA SER A 297 19.89 10.91 -14.88
C SER A 297 20.02 9.89 -13.74
N HIS A 298 19.25 10.07 -12.66
CA HIS A 298 19.22 9.21 -11.47
C HIS A 298 17.98 8.32 -11.39
N ILE A 299 17.16 8.29 -12.46
CA ILE A 299 16.01 7.40 -12.63
C ILE A 299 16.24 6.45 -13.80
N ASP A 300 15.92 5.18 -13.60
CA ASP A 300 15.71 4.20 -14.67
C ASP A 300 14.29 3.64 -14.60
N THR A 301 13.52 3.79 -15.67
CA THR A 301 12.11 3.39 -15.73
C THR A 301 11.70 3.01 -17.16
N ASN A 302 10.64 2.20 -17.26
CA ASN A 302 9.92 1.93 -18.50
C ASN A 302 8.55 2.62 -18.57
N LEU A 303 8.32 3.64 -17.74
CA LEU A 303 7.13 4.47 -17.84
C LEU A 303 7.27 5.44 -19.00
N THR A 304 6.23 5.48 -19.84
CA THR A 304 6.10 6.54 -20.85
C THR A 304 5.76 7.87 -20.17
N LEU A 305 6.01 8.97 -20.87
CA LEU A 305 5.59 10.30 -20.41
C LEU A 305 4.06 10.37 -20.19
N GLU A 306 3.29 9.77 -21.09
CA GLU A 306 1.84 9.75 -21.02
C GLU A 306 1.35 8.99 -19.77
N GLU A 307 1.96 7.84 -19.47
CA GLU A 307 1.69 7.07 -18.26
C GLU A 307 2.06 7.85 -17.00
N LEU A 308 3.21 8.51 -16.97
CA LEU A 308 3.61 9.35 -15.83
C LEU A 308 2.59 10.47 -15.58
N VAL A 309 2.14 11.16 -16.63
CA VAL A 309 1.12 12.22 -16.52
C VAL A 309 -0.21 11.63 -16.03
N ALA A 310 -0.62 10.45 -16.52
CA ALA A 310 -1.84 9.78 -16.06
C ALA A 310 -1.78 9.43 -14.56
N LEU A 311 -0.63 8.93 -14.09
CA LEU A 311 -0.41 8.56 -12.69
C LEU A 311 -0.41 9.79 -11.77
N VAL A 312 0.26 10.87 -12.19
CA VAL A 312 0.27 12.15 -11.47
C VAL A 312 -1.14 12.75 -11.41
N ASN A 313 -1.87 12.74 -12.53
CA ASN A 313 -3.24 13.22 -12.60
C ASN A 313 -4.19 12.41 -11.69
N PHE A 314 -4.03 11.10 -11.65
CA PHE A 314 -4.78 10.25 -10.73
C PHE A 314 -4.44 10.57 -9.27
N ALA A 315 -3.14 10.60 -8.93
CA ALA A 315 -2.69 10.90 -7.57
C ALA A 315 -3.19 12.26 -7.05
N ALA A 316 -3.33 13.25 -7.94
CA ALA A 316 -3.90 14.57 -7.64
C ALA A 316 -5.37 14.56 -7.18
N GLN A 317 -6.10 13.50 -7.55
CA GLN A 317 -7.54 13.36 -7.31
C GLN A 317 -7.86 12.37 -6.19
N VAL A 318 -6.85 11.63 -5.71
CA VAL A 318 -7.01 10.70 -4.60
C VAL A 318 -7.07 11.48 -3.29
N SER A 319 -8.09 11.22 -2.48
CA SER A 319 -8.17 11.77 -1.13
C SER A 319 -7.04 11.21 -0.27
N PRO A 320 -6.43 11.99 0.64
CA PRO A 320 -5.46 11.44 1.61
C PRO A 320 -5.95 10.19 2.35
N ASP A 321 -7.24 10.13 2.68
CA ASP A 321 -7.88 8.97 3.35
C ASP A 321 -7.97 7.71 2.48
N ASP A 322 -7.84 7.87 1.16
CA ASP A 322 -7.85 6.79 0.17
C ASP A 322 -6.43 6.30 -0.18
N VAL A 323 -5.41 6.85 0.48
CA VAL A 323 -4.03 6.38 0.41
C VAL A 323 -3.79 5.34 1.50
N GLN A 324 -3.39 4.14 1.12
CA GLN A 324 -3.15 3.03 2.06
C GLN A 324 -1.69 2.62 2.02
N MET A 325 -1.01 2.66 3.16
CA MET A 325 0.39 2.29 3.29
C MET A 325 0.51 0.94 4.00
N LEU A 326 0.89 -0.08 3.27
CA LEU A 326 0.98 -1.46 3.71
C LEU A 326 2.44 -1.89 3.80
N MET A 327 2.71 -2.98 4.50
CA MET A 327 4.00 -3.64 4.53
C MET A 327 3.80 -5.14 4.43
N VAL A 328 4.70 -5.84 3.72
CA VAL A 328 4.66 -7.31 3.66
C VAL A 328 4.68 -7.87 5.08
N PRO A 329 3.61 -8.58 5.52
CA PRO A 329 3.51 -9.05 6.88
C PRO A 329 4.59 -10.12 7.13
N GLY A 330 5.16 -10.11 8.32
CA GLY A 330 6.26 -11.00 8.65
C GLY A 330 6.94 -10.64 9.95
N GLN A 331 8.07 -11.29 10.18
CA GLN A 331 8.88 -11.10 11.38
C GLN A 331 10.37 -11.29 11.08
N PHE A 332 11.23 -10.78 11.95
CA PHE A 332 12.64 -11.10 11.86
C PHE A 332 12.92 -12.57 12.21
N SER A 333 13.86 -13.16 11.50
CA SER A 333 14.37 -14.50 11.76
C SER A 333 15.06 -14.60 13.13
N ASP A 334 14.95 -15.75 13.80
CA ASP A 334 15.72 -16.03 15.01
C ASP A 334 17.22 -16.19 14.65
N PRO A 335 18.15 -15.47 15.33
CA PRO A 335 19.58 -15.62 15.12
C PRO A 335 20.13 -17.04 15.36
N LYS A 336 19.40 -17.89 16.10
CA LYS A 336 19.74 -19.30 16.32
C LYS A 336 19.40 -20.17 15.11
N GLU A 337 18.42 -19.77 14.30
CA GLU A 337 18.00 -20.50 13.11
C GLU A 337 18.74 -20.00 11.86
N TYR A 338 19.01 -18.69 11.78
CA TYR A 338 19.68 -18.08 10.63
C TYR A 338 20.91 -17.26 11.05
N ARG A 339 22.03 -17.49 10.35
CA ARG A 339 23.25 -16.69 10.52
C ARG A 339 23.09 -15.24 10.08
N ALA A 340 22.21 -14.99 9.12
CA ALA A 340 21.89 -13.66 8.62
C ALA A 340 20.49 -13.27 9.10
N SER A 341 20.28 -11.98 9.37
CA SER A 341 18.95 -11.44 9.64
C SER A 341 18.12 -11.43 8.35
N TYR A 342 16.96 -12.08 8.41
CA TYR A 342 15.95 -12.10 7.35
C TYR A 342 14.64 -11.54 7.86
N TRP A 343 13.88 -10.92 6.96
CA TRP A 343 12.44 -10.76 7.14
C TRP A 343 11.74 -12.02 6.60
N LEU A 344 11.07 -12.76 7.48
CA LEU A 344 10.32 -13.97 7.15
C LEU A 344 8.87 -13.56 6.92
N ALA A 345 8.43 -13.59 5.67
CA ALA A 345 7.07 -13.24 5.30
C ALA A 345 6.07 -14.25 5.88
N ASP A 346 4.98 -13.74 6.43
CA ASP A 346 3.80 -14.53 6.79
C ASP A 346 2.94 -14.70 5.54
N TYR A 347 3.14 -15.80 4.83
CA TYR A 347 2.44 -16.06 3.56
C TYR A 347 0.92 -16.14 3.71
N SER A 348 0.39 -16.58 4.86
CA SER A 348 -1.06 -16.65 5.05
C SER A 348 -1.67 -15.24 5.15
N ARG A 349 -1.02 -14.35 5.90
CA ARG A 349 -1.43 -12.94 5.98
C ARG A 349 -1.16 -12.19 4.69
N LEU A 350 -0.05 -12.50 4.01
CA LEU A 350 0.29 -11.91 2.71
C LEU A 350 -0.74 -12.28 1.65
N ASP A 351 -1.17 -13.55 1.57
CA ASP A 351 -2.21 -13.99 0.62
C ASP A 351 -3.55 -13.28 0.86
N ALA A 352 -3.94 -13.11 2.14
CA ALA A 352 -5.14 -12.36 2.52
C ALA A 352 -5.02 -10.87 2.12
N MET A 353 -3.87 -10.27 2.39
CA MET A 353 -3.57 -8.88 2.00
C MET A 353 -3.60 -8.71 0.48
N VAL A 354 -2.96 -9.61 -0.27
CA VAL A 354 -2.93 -9.60 -1.74
C VAL A 354 -4.34 -9.73 -2.32
N THR A 355 -5.15 -10.63 -1.78
CA THR A 355 -6.54 -10.81 -2.20
C THR A 355 -7.36 -9.54 -1.98
N LYS A 356 -7.20 -8.90 -0.82
CA LYS A 356 -7.97 -7.71 -0.44
C LYS A 356 -7.54 -6.45 -1.18
N HIS A 357 -6.23 -6.29 -1.42
CA HIS A 357 -5.65 -5.03 -1.85
C HIS A 357 -5.21 -5.01 -3.32
N PHE A 358 -4.90 -6.17 -3.90
CA PHE A 358 -4.35 -6.31 -5.26
C PHE A 358 -5.25 -7.09 -6.22
N ASP A 359 -6.47 -7.43 -5.79
CA ASP A 359 -7.48 -8.17 -6.58
C ASP A 359 -6.95 -9.47 -7.19
N PHE A 360 -6.08 -10.15 -6.45
CA PHE A 360 -5.38 -11.34 -6.93
C PHE A 360 -5.48 -12.49 -5.93
N GLY A 361 -5.71 -13.71 -6.41
CA GLY A 361 -5.86 -14.89 -5.57
C GLY A 361 -7.32 -15.22 -5.24
N HIS A 362 -7.50 -16.23 -4.39
CA HIS A 362 -8.83 -16.66 -3.92
C HIS A 362 -8.88 -16.56 -2.41
N ASN A 363 -9.91 -15.88 -1.90
CA ASN A 363 -10.15 -15.77 -0.47
C ASN A 363 -10.58 -17.14 0.07
N ARG A 364 -9.63 -17.96 0.54
CA ARG A 364 -9.95 -19.25 1.19
C ARG A 364 -10.43 -19.07 2.63
N TRP A 365 -10.29 -17.85 3.18
CA TRP A 365 -10.54 -17.52 4.59
C TRP A 365 -11.28 -16.18 4.69
N SER A 366 -12.56 -16.15 4.30
CA SER A 366 -13.45 -15.05 4.68
C SER A 366 -13.88 -15.26 6.13
N PHE A 367 -13.07 -14.80 7.09
CA PHE A 367 -13.58 -14.55 8.43
C PHE A 367 -14.38 -13.24 8.35
N ASP A 368 -15.68 -13.34 8.07
CA ASP A 368 -16.57 -12.18 7.97
C ASP A 368 -16.82 -11.52 9.32
N ASN A 369 -16.51 -12.20 10.43
CA ASN A 369 -16.66 -11.70 11.78
C ASN A 369 -15.29 -11.48 12.43
N VAL A 370 -15.02 -10.27 12.90
CA VAL A 370 -13.85 -9.96 13.73
C VAL A 370 -14.21 -10.30 15.17
N ASP A 371 -13.56 -11.30 15.76
CA ASP A 371 -13.67 -11.54 17.20
C ASP A 371 -12.68 -10.60 17.92
N PRO A 372 -13.15 -9.71 18.80
CA PRO A 372 -12.29 -8.86 19.62
C PRO A 372 -11.19 -9.62 20.40
N ARG A 373 -11.36 -10.94 20.67
CA ARG A 373 -10.36 -11.80 21.35
C ARG A 373 -9.11 -12.00 20.54
N ASP A 374 -9.27 -12.03 19.23
CA ASP A 374 -8.23 -12.46 18.31
C ASP A 374 -7.32 -11.28 17.92
N LEU A 375 -7.78 -10.03 18.14
CA LEU A 375 -7.03 -8.83 17.81
C LEU A 375 -5.90 -8.58 18.81
N ARG A 376 -4.64 -8.63 18.35
CA ARG A 376 -3.49 -8.16 19.11
C ARG A 376 -3.41 -6.63 18.99
N ILE A 377 -3.63 -5.93 20.10
CA ILE A 377 -3.69 -4.47 20.12
C ILE A 377 -2.48 -3.93 20.88
N ALA A 378 -1.63 -3.18 20.19
CA ALA A 378 -0.57 -2.40 20.81
C ALA A 378 -1.09 -1.00 21.15
N ILE A 379 -0.83 -0.54 22.38
CA ILE A 379 -1.15 0.81 22.84
C ILE A 379 0.13 1.62 22.89
N GLN A 380 0.10 2.81 22.33
CA GLN A 380 1.16 3.81 22.40
C GLN A 380 0.60 5.09 22.98
N ASP A 381 1.17 5.53 24.09
CA ASP A 381 0.77 6.78 24.73
C ASP A 381 1.46 7.98 24.07
N SER A 382 0.70 9.01 23.71
CA SER A 382 1.22 10.31 23.26
C SER A 382 0.84 11.48 24.19
N THR A 383 0.16 11.18 25.31
CA THR A 383 -0.41 12.14 26.24
C THR A 383 0.47 12.44 27.45
N ASP A 384 1.42 11.54 27.77
CA ASP A 384 2.26 11.60 28.99
C ASP A 384 1.44 11.52 30.29
N ASP A 385 0.20 11.02 30.23
CA ASP A 385 -0.66 10.74 31.38
C ASP A 385 -0.95 9.24 31.50
N SER A 386 -0.22 8.58 32.42
CA SER A 386 -0.36 7.14 32.63
C SER A 386 -1.75 6.73 33.14
N TYR A 387 -2.45 7.59 33.89
CA TYR A 387 -3.77 7.26 34.43
C TYR A 387 -4.84 7.33 33.35
N ALA A 388 -4.75 8.32 32.45
CA ALA A 388 -5.60 8.38 31.28
C ALA A 388 -5.42 7.12 30.41
N VAL A 389 -4.18 6.67 30.20
CA VAL A 389 -3.91 5.43 29.44
C VAL A 389 -4.45 4.18 30.12
N ASP A 390 -4.34 4.07 31.45
CA ASP A 390 -4.89 2.94 32.20
C ASP A 390 -6.43 2.90 32.12
N ASP A 391 -7.11 4.06 32.19
CA ASP A 391 -8.57 4.15 31.95
C ASP A 391 -8.92 3.78 30.51
N PHE A 392 -8.10 4.19 29.54
CA PHE A 392 -8.28 3.84 28.12
C PHE A 392 -8.24 2.31 27.92
N MET A 393 -7.22 1.66 28.46
CA MET A 393 -7.07 0.21 28.38
C MET A 393 -8.22 -0.51 29.10
N SER A 394 -8.68 0.02 30.23
CA SER A 394 -9.85 -0.51 30.96
C SER A 394 -11.15 -0.37 30.15
N SER A 395 -11.32 0.75 29.46
CA SER A 395 -12.43 1.00 28.54
C SER A 395 -12.45 0.01 27.37
N LEU A 396 -11.29 -0.38 26.83
CA LEU A 396 -11.19 -1.42 25.80
C LEU A 396 -11.47 -2.82 26.35
N ASN A 397 -10.89 -3.18 27.50
CA ASN A 397 -11.12 -4.46 28.18
C ASN A 397 -12.61 -4.70 28.46
N SER A 398 -13.33 -3.67 28.95
CA SER A 398 -14.78 -3.76 29.24
C SER A 398 -15.65 -3.99 28.00
N LYS A 399 -15.15 -3.62 26.81
CA LYS A 399 -15.80 -3.85 25.51
C LYS A 399 -15.37 -5.17 24.86
N GLY A 400 -14.60 -5.97 25.57
CA GLY A 400 -14.11 -7.27 25.12
C GLY A 400 -12.85 -7.18 24.27
N TYR A 401 -11.97 -6.19 24.44
CA TYR A 401 -10.66 -6.22 23.80
C TYR A 401 -9.61 -6.54 24.86
N TRP A 402 -9.21 -7.81 24.97
CA TRP A 402 -8.38 -8.30 26.08
C TRP A 402 -6.89 -8.42 25.77
N ASN A 403 -6.51 -8.56 24.49
CA ASN A 403 -5.13 -8.77 24.08
C ASN A 403 -4.42 -7.43 23.85
N LEU A 404 -4.41 -6.62 24.92
CA LEU A 404 -3.81 -5.29 24.96
C LEU A 404 -2.36 -5.37 25.44
N ARG A 405 -1.46 -4.62 24.79
CA ARG A 405 -0.08 -4.45 25.26
C ARG A 405 0.29 -2.98 25.21
N LEU A 406 0.63 -2.42 26.37
CA LEU A 406 1.30 -1.12 26.39
C LEU A 406 2.71 -1.30 25.82
N THR A 407 3.03 -0.51 24.80
CA THR A 407 4.32 -0.53 24.12
C THR A 407 5.06 0.78 24.36
N ARG A 408 6.18 1.01 23.66
CA ARG A 408 6.91 2.27 23.82
C ARG A 408 5.99 3.45 23.47
N PRO A 409 6.06 4.55 24.26
CA PRO A 409 5.25 5.73 24.00
C PRO A 409 5.53 6.27 22.60
N TRP A 410 4.52 6.93 22.06
CA TRP A 410 4.60 7.68 20.83
C TRP A 410 4.91 9.13 21.19
N ASN A 411 6.19 9.49 21.15
CA ASN A 411 6.67 10.77 21.68
C ASN A 411 6.15 12.01 20.91
N GLN A 412 5.49 11.83 19.76
CA GLN A 412 4.82 12.93 19.05
C GLN A 412 3.42 13.12 19.63
N PRO A 413 3.09 14.27 20.25
CA PRO A 413 1.73 14.54 20.70
C PRO A 413 0.74 14.43 19.54
N LEU A 414 -0.40 13.80 19.79
CA LEU A 414 -1.47 13.65 18.81
C LEU A 414 -2.73 14.32 19.31
N ASP A 415 -3.33 15.20 18.51
CA ASP A 415 -4.62 15.82 18.85
C ASP A 415 -5.74 14.76 18.87
N VAL A 416 -5.69 13.82 17.93
CA VAL A 416 -6.70 12.77 17.72
C VAL A 416 -6.07 11.39 17.89
N THR A 417 -6.76 10.51 18.60
CA THR A 417 -6.37 9.11 18.75
C THR A 417 -6.35 8.41 17.39
N ARG A 418 -5.23 7.78 17.04
CA ARG A 418 -5.09 7.03 15.78
C ARG A 418 -5.23 5.55 16.02
N ILE A 419 -6.10 4.90 15.23
CA ILE A 419 -6.33 3.46 15.23
C ILE A 419 -5.74 2.90 13.92
N ILE A 420 -4.50 2.46 14.01
CA ILE A 420 -3.68 2.03 12.87
C ILE A 420 -3.96 0.55 12.57
N ALA A 421 -4.48 0.26 11.38
CA ALA A 421 -4.62 -1.10 10.86
C ALA A 421 -3.27 -1.62 10.33
N GLN A 422 -2.45 -2.16 11.24
CA GLN A 422 -1.04 -2.49 11.00
C GLN A 422 -0.81 -3.46 9.83
N ASP A 423 -1.74 -4.39 9.62
CA ASP A 423 -1.68 -5.43 8.58
C ASP A 423 -2.56 -5.14 7.36
N GLY A 424 -3.10 -3.93 7.27
CA GLY A 424 -4.02 -3.55 6.21
C GLY A 424 -5.46 -4.04 6.41
N ASP A 425 -5.77 -4.76 7.49
CA ASP A 425 -7.14 -5.15 7.81
C ASP A 425 -7.88 -4.08 8.60
N VAL A 426 -8.47 -3.13 7.87
CA VAL A 426 -9.28 -2.03 8.42
C VAL A 426 -10.48 -2.48 9.26
N ARG A 427 -10.94 -3.74 9.17
CA ARG A 427 -12.16 -4.19 9.86
C ARG A 427 -12.02 -4.11 11.38
N GLY A 428 -10.93 -4.68 11.92
CA GLY A 428 -10.66 -4.62 13.35
C GLY A 428 -10.49 -3.18 13.84
N ALA A 429 -9.81 -2.34 13.07
CA ALA A 429 -9.64 -0.92 13.38
C ALA A 429 -10.99 -0.19 13.47
N ARG A 430 -11.89 -0.43 12.50
CA ARG A 430 -13.23 0.18 12.49
C ARG A 430 -14.10 -0.31 13.64
N THR A 431 -14.10 -1.60 13.95
CA THR A 431 -14.85 -2.13 15.08
C THR A 431 -14.36 -1.53 16.41
N ILE A 432 -13.05 -1.30 16.54
CA ILE A 432 -12.48 -0.57 17.70
C ILE A 432 -12.94 0.89 17.71
N GLN A 433 -12.85 1.60 16.58
CA GLN A 433 -13.28 2.99 16.46
C GLN A 433 -14.77 3.15 16.82
N GLU A 434 -15.64 2.30 16.28
CA GLU A 434 -17.08 2.28 16.57
C GLU A 434 -17.34 1.99 18.05
N ALA A 435 -16.59 1.06 18.64
CA ALA A 435 -16.69 0.72 20.05
C ALA A 435 -16.22 1.85 20.99
N LEU A 436 -15.20 2.62 20.56
CA LEU A 436 -14.70 3.78 21.30
C LEU A 436 -15.58 5.03 21.09
N GLY A 437 -16.16 5.20 19.90
CA GLY A 437 -16.95 6.37 19.51
C GLY A 437 -16.11 7.60 19.15
N PHE A 438 -14.80 7.46 18.99
CA PHE A 438 -13.87 8.53 18.61
C PHE A 438 -12.60 7.94 17.96
N GLY A 439 -11.68 8.82 17.57
CA GLY A 439 -10.43 8.48 16.92
C GLY A 439 -10.56 8.32 15.41
N GLU A 440 -9.42 8.34 14.72
CA GLU A 440 -9.32 8.15 13.27
C GLU A 440 -8.74 6.79 12.93
N VAL A 441 -9.33 6.11 11.93
CA VAL A 441 -8.79 4.85 11.41
C VAL A 441 -7.86 5.14 10.25
N VAL A 442 -6.61 4.71 10.38
CA VAL A 442 -5.60 4.84 9.32
C VAL A 442 -5.09 3.48 8.90
N VAL A 443 -4.89 3.29 7.60
CA VAL A 443 -4.34 2.04 7.04
C VAL A 443 -2.87 2.25 6.73
N GLU A 444 -2.06 2.07 7.77
CA GLU A 444 -0.61 2.30 7.74
C GLU A 444 0.13 1.16 8.44
N SER A 445 1.38 0.89 8.03
CA SER A 445 2.28 -0.03 8.73
C SER A 445 3.31 0.68 9.62
N THR A 446 2.97 1.87 10.13
CA THR A 446 3.83 2.75 10.96
C THR A 446 3.79 2.46 12.46
N GLY A 447 2.87 1.59 12.91
CA GLY A 447 2.72 1.21 14.32
C GLY A 447 3.67 0.11 14.80
N HIS A 448 3.20 -0.67 15.77
CA HIS A 448 3.95 -1.78 16.36
C HIS A 448 3.86 -3.03 15.47
N LEU A 449 4.99 -3.45 14.90
CA LEU A 449 5.07 -4.51 13.87
C LEU A 449 4.49 -5.88 14.28
N GLN A 450 4.37 -6.18 15.58
CA GLN A 450 3.83 -7.45 16.07
C GLN A 450 2.34 -7.39 16.45
N SER A 451 1.68 -6.26 16.22
CA SER A 451 0.25 -6.07 16.47
C SER A 451 -0.57 -6.22 15.19
N ASP A 452 -1.86 -6.48 15.34
CA ASP A 452 -2.83 -6.35 14.25
C ASP A 452 -3.33 -4.91 14.18
N ILE A 453 -3.51 -4.28 15.35
CA ILE A 453 -3.90 -2.90 15.51
C ILE A 453 -2.91 -2.20 16.43
N THR A 454 -2.46 -1.01 16.06
CA THR A 454 -1.78 -0.08 16.98
C THR A 454 -2.69 1.09 17.25
N ILE A 455 -2.95 1.38 18.52
CA ILE A 455 -3.69 2.57 18.94
C ILE A 455 -2.70 3.56 19.53
N GLN A 456 -2.57 4.72 18.89
CA GLN A 456 -1.83 5.85 19.43
C GLN A 456 -2.83 6.77 20.12
N VAL A 457 -2.80 6.78 21.45
CA VAL A 457 -3.76 7.53 22.28
C VAL A 457 -3.42 9.01 22.20
N GLY A 458 -4.38 9.81 21.74
CA GLY A 458 -4.25 11.26 21.57
C GLY A 458 -4.91 12.07 22.69
N LEU A 459 -4.83 13.40 22.56
CA LEU A 459 -5.39 14.38 23.49
C LEU A 459 -6.92 14.31 23.55
N ASP A 460 -7.59 13.90 22.47
CA ASP A 460 -9.04 13.64 22.45
C ASP A 460 -9.51 12.63 23.51
N TRP A 461 -8.66 11.67 23.90
CA TRP A 461 -8.93 10.80 25.03
C TRP A 461 -8.67 11.49 26.36
N LEU A 462 -7.56 12.23 26.47
CA LEU A 462 -7.20 12.94 27.70
C LEU A 462 -8.30 13.93 28.10
N GLU A 463 -8.84 14.69 27.15
CA GLU A 463 -9.97 15.61 27.37
C GLU A 463 -11.22 14.87 27.90
N LYS A 464 -11.52 13.68 27.34
CA LYS A 464 -12.64 12.85 27.81
C LYS A 464 -12.40 12.29 29.21
N TYR A 465 -11.17 11.89 29.50
CA TYR A 465 -10.76 11.39 30.80
C TYR A 465 -10.94 12.50 31.85
N GLU A 466 -10.36 13.69 31.62
CA GLU A 466 -10.48 14.83 32.53
C GLU A 466 -11.92 15.28 32.77
N ALA A 467 -12.77 15.27 31.73
CA ALA A 467 -14.19 15.61 31.85
C ALA A 467 -14.95 14.66 32.81
N LYS A 468 -14.64 13.35 32.81
CA LYS A 468 -15.26 12.40 33.76
C LYS A 468 -14.92 12.75 35.21
N PHE A 469 -13.67 13.13 35.48
CA PHE A 469 -13.24 13.50 36.84
C PHE A 469 -13.87 14.81 37.31
N GLN A 470 -14.10 15.77 36.41
CA GLN A 470 -14.80 17.01 36.74
C GLN A 470 -16.27 16.76 37.08
N GLU A 471 -16.96 15.88 36.34
CA GLU A 471 -18.35 15.49 36.65
C GLU A 471 -18.47 14.71 37.97
N GLU A 472 -17.47 13.91 38.35
CA GLU A 472 -17.46 13.17 39.62
C GLU A 472 -17.07 14.02 40.84
N THR A 473 -16.47 15.20 40.65
CA THR A 473 -16.00 16.09 41.73
C THR A 473 -16.86 17.32 41.97
N GLU A 474 -17.83 17.63 41.11
CA GLU A 474 -18.87 18.63 41.42
C GLU A 474 -19.97 18.01 42.32
N PRO A 475 -20.12 18.46 43.59
CA PRO A 475 -21.25 18.02 44.39
C PRO A 475 -22.53 18.59 43.77
N GLN A 476 -23.55 17.73 43.59
CA GLN A 476 -24.91 18.13 43.25
C GLN A 476 -25.48 19.10 44.30
N LEU A 477 -25.18 20.38 44.17
CA LEU A 477 -25.80 21.46 44.91
C LEU A 477 -27.13 21.81 44.23
N GLN A 478 -28.13 20.94 44.40
CA GLN A 478 -29.54 21.28 44.19
C GLN A 478 -30.25 21.36 45.53
N ILE A 479 -30.24 22.57 46.08
CA ILE A 479 -31.36 23.30 46.71
C ILE A 479 -32.44 22.44 47.41
N GLU A 480 -32.41 22.43 48.74
CA GLU A 480 -33.61 22.49 49.59
C GLU A 480 -33.51 23.72 50.50
N ASP A 481 -33.84 24.89 49.95
CA ASP A 481 -34.25 26.06 50.74
C ASP A 481 -35.77 25.94 51.00
N ASP A 482 -36.14 25.06 51.91
CA ASP A 482 -37.47 25.09 52.53
C ASP A 482 -37.31 24.76 54.01
N PHE A 483 -37.12 25.78 54.85
CA PHE A 483 -37.66 25.88 56.22
C PHE A 483 -37.22 27.20 56.86
N GLY A 484 -37.77 28.29 56.33
CA GLY A 484 -37.66 29.63 56.90
C GLY A 484 -38.98 30.15 57.43
N SER A 485 -39.57 29.56 58.49
CA SER A 485 -40.32 30.34 59.50
C SER A 485 -40.71 29.50 60.71
N SER A 486 -40.05 29.72 61.86
CA SER A 486 -40.65 29.69 63.20
C SER A 486 -39.62 30.00 64.28
N ARG A 487 -39.41 31.30 64.57
CA ARG A 487 -38.92 31.76 65.89
C ARG A 487 -39.54 33.12 66.26
N ARG A 488 -40.49 33.11 67.18
CA ARG A 488 -40.73 34.17 68.20
C ARG A 488 -41.07 33.45 69.51
N ARG A 489 -40.10 33.29 70.40
CA ARG A 489 -39.78 34.15 71.57
C ARG A 489 -40.84 34.09 72.67
N LEU A 490 -40.46 33.36 73.73
CA LEU A 490 -40.94 33.48 75.10
C LEU A 490 -40.41 34.77 75.74
N SER A 491 -41.27 35.50 76.45
CA SER A 491 -40.95 36.34 77.61
C SER A 491 -42.22 36.59 78.42
N GLY A 492 -42.23 36.20 79.71
CA GLY A 492 -43.32 36.43 80.68
C GLY A 492 -43.44 37.90 81.14
N PRO A 493 -44.11 38.22 82.26
CA PRO A 493 -44.54 37.37 83.38
C PRO A 493 -46.00 36.92 83.36
#